data_AF-A0A7S3ASJ4-F1
#
_entry.id   AF-A0A7S3ASJ4-F1
#
_cell.length_a   1.000
_cell.length_b   1.000
_cell.length_c   1.000
_cell.angle_alpha   90.00
_cell.angle_beta   90.00
_cell.angle_gamma   90.00
#
_symmetry.space_group_name_H-M   'P 1'
#
loop_
_entity.id
_entity.type
_entity.pdbx_description
1 polymer ?
#
loop_
_entity_poly.entity_id
_entity_poly.type
_entity_poly.pdbx_seq_one_letter_code
_entity_poly.pdbx_strand_id
1 'polypeptide(L)'
;QNGCPMSTPAPSMEEDALIEAVIRLRLTGCDSVPKLHAALEGEGEAVTLSQVKKAASKATKRTGTSAPASAPAGIEPAKPISEAKLAKQEKVRLKEEKQKNAEVKGAENDMMEKHRLLKAAKSGDRDAAVTITGTAEEFIQQISKRAISGVLEAGEESYLKERIEADIATLEWIKIASAAGALSLSEDVVALGSEIQLARLKEVRGGKDLAAARACYVREPGAEDGEYTNVDRMLARSGGMAPEGTGDKMEEMD
;
A
#
# COMPACT_ATOMS: atom_id res chain seq x y z
N GLN A 1 55.60 -28.08 7.60
CA GLN A 1 55.23 -27.27 8.78
C GLN A 1 54.68 -25.96 8.23
N ASN A 2 53.35 -25.85 8.12
CA ASN A 2 52.68 -24.66 7.58
C ASN A 2 52.39 -23.71 8.75
N GLY A 3 53.02 -22.54 8.74
CA GLY A 3 52.81 -21.51 9.75
C GLY A 3 51.44 -20.87 9.60
N CYS A 4 50.64 -20.91 10.67
CA CYS A 4 49.46 -20.06 10.80
C CYS A 4 49.92 -18.59 10.94
N PRO A 5 49.47 -17.67 10.08
CA PRO A 5 49.69 -16.25 10.31
C PRO A 5 48.90 -15.84 11.56
N MET A 6 49.61 -15.33 12.56
CA MET A 6 49.03 -14.70 13.74
C MET A 6 48.24 -13.48 13.29
N SER A 7 46.90 -13.60 13.28
CA SER A 7 45.99 -12.49 13.04
C SER A 7 46.20 -11.45 14.15
N THR A 8 46.93 -10.38 13.84
CA THR A 8 47.04 -9.22 14.72
C THR A 8 45.64 -8.64 14.93
N PRO A 9 45.16 -8.49 16.18
CA PRO A 9 43.88 -7.87 16.44
C PRO A 9 43.92 -6.43 15.90
N ALA A 10 42.94 -6.08 15.06
CA ALA A 10 42.78 -4.73 14.56
C ALA A 10 42.70 -3.75 15.74
N PRO A 11 43.32 -2.56 15.65
CA PRO A 11 43.26 -1.56 16.70
C PRO A 11 41.78 -1.20 16.93
N SER A 12 41.22 -1.64 18.04
CA SER A 12 39.87 -1.25 18.43
C SER A 12 39.90 0.21 18.83
N MET A 13 39.18 1.05 18.09
CA MET A 13 39.01 2.46 18.42
C MET A 13 38.59 2.62 19.89
N GLU A 14 39.31 3.47 20.63
CA GLU A 14 39.00 3.75 22.03
C GLU A 14 37.60 4.37 22.15
N GLU A 15 36.87 4.00 23.20
CA GLU A 15 35.45 4.34 23.33
C GLU A 15 35.21 5.86 23.29
N ASP A 16 36.11 6.66 23.87
CA ASP A 16 36.01 8.12 23.86
C ASP A 16 36.24 8.73 22.46
N ALA A 17 37.20 8.20 21.70
CA ALA A 17 37.42 8.61 20.31
C ALA A 17 36.21 8.29 19.42
N LEU A 18 35.56 7.14 19.64
CA LEU A 18 34.33 6.77 18.95
C LEU A 18 33.16 7.71 19.29
N ILE A 19 33.04 8.14 20.55
CA ILE A 19 32.02 9.12 20.96
C ILE A 19 32.25 10.46 20.28
N GLU A 20 33.49 10.94 20.22
CA GLU A 20 33.84 12.21 19.54
C GLU A 20 33.58 12.13 18.03
N ALA A 21 33.95 11.02 17.37
CA ALA A 21 33.66 10.80 15.96
C ALA A 21 32.15 10.80 15.68
N VAL A 22 31.34 10.16 16.53
CA VAL A 22 29.88 10.20 16.42
C VAL A 22 29.31 11.61 16.60
N ILE A 23 29.85 12.41 17.53
CA ILE A 23 29.46 13.82 17.69
C ILE A 23 29.78 14.61 16.41
N ARG A 24 30.99 14.47 15.86
CA ARG A 24 31.41 15.13 14.62
C ARG A 24 30.50 14.77 13.45
N LEU A 25 30.18 13.50 13.26
CA LEU A 25 29.32 13.05 12.16
C LEU A 25 27.87 13.55 12.29
N ARG A 26 27.36 13.71 13.51
CA ARG A 26 26.05 14.34 13.72
C ARG A 26 26.03 15.81 13.32
N LEU A 27 27.11 16.54 13.55
CA LEU A 27 27.23 17.94 13.08
C LEU A 27 27.19 18.05 11.55
N THR A 28 27.48 16.96 10.83
CA THR A 28 27.35 16.88 9.35
C THR A 28 26.00 16.35 8.87
N GLY A 29 25.01 16.15 9.76
CA GLY A 29 23.66 15.70 9.42
C GLY A 29 23.45 14.18 9.42
N CYS A 30 24.37 13.41 10.00
CA CYS A 30 24.21 11.96 10.18
C CYS A 30 23.53 11.64 11.52
N ASP A 31 22.20 11.76 11.57
CA ASP A 31 21.46 11.64 12.85
C ASP A 31 21.01 10.21 13.19
N SER A 32 21.01 9.31 12.21
CA SER A 32 20.57 7.92 12.42
C SER A 32 21.74 6.95 12.62
N VAL A 33 21.54 5.95 13.49
CA VAL A 33 22.56 4.93 13.79
C VAL A 33 23.07 4.20 12.54
N PRO A 34 22.24 3.81 11.55
CA PRO A 34 22.75 3.19 10.32
C PRO A 34 23.62 4.13 9.49
N LYS A 35 23.29 5.43 9.42
CA LYS A 35 24.09 6.43 8.69
C LYS A 35 25.44 6.67 9.39
N LEU A 36 25.44 6.76 10.72
CA LEU A 36 26.66 6.88 11.51
C LEU A 36 27.58 5.68 11.34
N HIS A 37 27.03 4.46 11.35
CA HIS A 37 27.79 3.24 11.16
C HIS A 37 28.40 3.17 9.75
N ALA A 38 27.61 3.44 8.71
CA ALA A 38 28.12 3.49 7.32
C ALA A 38 29.20 4.58 7.12
N ALA A 39 29.05 5.74 7.77
CA ALA A 39 30.05 6.81 7.69
C ALA A 39 31.37 6.44 8.39
N LEU A 40 31.30 5.78 9.55
CA LEU A 40 32.49 5.29 10.26
C LEU A 40 33.18 4.14 9.50
N GLU A 41 32.41 3.25 8.87
CA GLU A 41 32.97 2.23 7.97
C GLU A 41 33.67 2.87 6.77
N GLY A 42 33.11 3.95 6.22
CA GLY A 42 33.72 4.73 5.14
C GLY A 42 35.02 5.44 5.55
N GLU A 43 35.20 5.74 6.83
CA GLU A 43 36.45 6.28 7.40
C GLU A 43 37.51 5.18 7.68
N GLY A 44 37.17 3.90 7.42
CA GLY A 44 38.07 2.76 7.61
C GLY A 44 38.09 2.20 9.03
N GLU A 45 37.13 2.60 9.88
CA GLU A 45 37.05 2.17 11.27
C GLU A 45 36.28 0.85 11.40
N ALA A 46 36.91 -0.16 12.01
CA ALA A 46 36.30 -1.46 12.26
C ALA A 46 35.42 -1.41 13.53
N VAL A 47 34.26 -0.76 13.44
CA VAL A 47 33.31 -0.60 14.55
C VAL A 47 32.00 -1.33 14.31
N THR A 48 31.53 -2.04 15.34
CA THR A 48 30.26 -2.77 15.30
C THR A 48 29.07 -1.84 15.53
N LEU A 49 27.90 -2.17 14.95
CA LEU A 49 26.64 -1.46 15.21
C LEU A 49 26.32 -1.31 16.70
N SER A 50 26.69 -2.30 17.53
CA SER A 50 26.50 -2.26 18.98
C SER A 50 27.35 -1.18 19.66
N GLN A 51 28.58 -0.97 19.21
CA GLN A 51 29.46 0.10 19.71
C GLN A 51 28.95 1.47 19.26
N VAL A 52 28.53 1.60 17.99
CA VAL A 52 27.96 2.84 17.46
C VAL A 52 26.69 3.23 18.21
N LYS A 53 25.80 2.28 18.55
CA LYS A 53 24.60 2.55 19.38
C LYS A 53 24.97 3.09 20.77
N LYS A 54 25.95 2.47 21.44
CA LYS A 54 26.42 2.91 22.77
C LYS A 54 27.06 4.29 22.69
N ALA A 55 27.92 4.52 21.71
CA ALA A 55 28.57 5.81 21.48
C ALA A 55 27.55 6.90 21.13
N ALA A 56 26.56 6.62 20.28
CA ALA A 56 25.46 7.53 19.94
C ALA A 56 24.61 7.92 21.15
N SER A 57 24.35 6.98 22.07
CA SER A 57 23.64 7.27 23.33
C SER A 57 24.48 8.15 24.27
N LYS A 58 25.79 7.87 24.39
CA LYS A 58 26.72 8.69 25.19
C LYS A 58 26.96 10.07 24.60
N ALA A 59 27.05 10.17 23.26
CA ALA A 59 27.17 11.42 22.52
C ALA A 59 25.98 12.33 22.79
N THR A 60 24.74 11.83 22.71
CA THR A 60 23.52 12.60 23.04
C THR A 60 23.57 13.15 24.47
N LYS A 61 24.08 12.38 25.43
CA LYS A 61 24.23 12.84 26.82
C LYS A 61 25.32 13.91 26.96
N ARG A 62 26.44 13.81 26.24
CA ARG A 62 27.54 14.79 26.29
C ARG A 62 27.18 16.12 25.62
N THR A 63 26.52 16.07 24.46
CA THR A 63 26.08 17.28 23.74
C THR A 63 24.86 17.94 24.37
N GLY A 64 24.08 17.20 25.18
CA GLY A 64 22.94 17.73 25.94
C GLY A 64 23.30 18.53 27.19
N THR A 65 24.58 18.72 27.53
CA THR A 65 24.98 19.39 28.81
C THR A 65 26.05 20.48 28.65
N SER A 66 26.38 20.93 27.44
CA SER A 66 27.28 22.09 27.30
C SER A 66 27.08 22.85 25.99
N ALA A 67 26.36 23.98 26.08
CA ALA A 67 26.47 25.06 25.11
C ALA A 67 27.55 26.04 25.60
N PRO A 68 28.54 26.43 24.78
CA PRO A 68 29.49 27.46 25.16
C PRO A 68 28.84 28.84 25.12
N ALA A 69 29.02 29.60 26.19
CA ALA A 69 28.66 31.01 26.29
C ALA A 69 29.70 31.89 25.57
N SER A 70 29.27 32.72 24.62
CA SER A 70 29.62 34.15 24.48
C SER A 70 29.26 34.76 23.09
N ALA A 71 28.18 35.56 23.06
CA ALA A 71 27.92 36.85 22.37
C ALA A 71 28.13 37.07 20.82
N PRO A 72 27.53 38.10 20.18
CA PRO A 72 26.41 39.00 20.55
C PRO A 72 25.26 39.13 19.51
N ALA A 73 24.11 39.61 20.01
CA ALA A 73 23.05 40.42 19.38
C ALA A 73 22.59 40.14 17.91
N GLY A 74 21.32 39.74 17.79
CA GLY A 74 20.49 40.00 16.62
C GLY A 74 19.94 38.73 15.97
N ILE A 75 18.63 38.74 15.71
CA ILE A 75 17.82 37.68 15.10
C ILE A 75 17.29 36.68 16.13
N GLU A 76 16.03 36.88 16.48
CA GLU A 76 15.17 35.97 17.23
C GLU A 76 15.18 34.57 16.54
N PRO A 77 15.75 33.52 17.16
CA PRO A 77 15.72 32.21 16.55
C PRO A 77 14.33 31.60 16.81
N ALA A 78 13.69 31.15 15.74
CA ALA A 78 12.48 30.37 15.79
C ALA A 78 12.61 29.29 16.89
N LYS A 79 11.66 29.28 17.83
CA LYS A 79 11.59 28.32 18.93
C LYS A 79 11.91 26.91 18.39
N PRO A 80 12.87 26.17 18.97
CA PRO A 80 13.11 24.80 18.57
C PRO A 80 11.80 24.04 18.75
N ILE A 81 11.28 23.45 17.67
CA ILE A 81 10.17 22.52 17.75
C ILE A 81 10.70 21.39 18.64
N SER A 82 10.29 21.43 19.91
CA SER A 82 10.78 20.52 20.95
C SER A 82 10.75 19.09 20.42
N GLU A 83 11.83 18.32 20.58
CA GLU A 83 11.90 16.89 20.23
C GLU A 83 10.69 16.10 20.76
N ALA A 84 10.07 16.57 21.86
CA ALA A 84 8.83 16.03 22.41
C ALA A 84 7.59 16.16 21.49
N LYS A 85 7.51 17.17 20.61
CA LYS A 85 6.44 17.30 19.59
C LYS A 85 6.69 16.37 18.41
N LEU A 86 7.94 16.19 17.99
CA LEU A 86 8.33 15.25 16.94
C LEU A 86 8.09 13.80 17.38
N ALA A 87 8.48 13.43 18.61
CA ALA A 87 8.21 12.11 19.17
C ALA A 87 6.71 11.82 19.35
N LYS A 88 5.89 12.84 19.67
CA LYS A 88 4.42 12.69 19.71
C LYS A 88 3.83 12.51 18.32
N GLN A 89 4.30 13.25 17.31
CA GLN A 89 3.85 13.10 15.93
C GLN A 89 4.25 11.74 15.35
N GLU A 90 5.46 11.27 15.58
CA GLU A 90 5.92 9.94 15.14
C GLU A 90 5.10 8.82 15.78
N LYS A 91 4.77 8.92 17.07
CA LYS A 91 3.86 7.97 17.73
C LYS A 91 2.45 7.98 17.17
N VAL A 92 1.94 9.13 16.71
CA VAL A 92 0.64 9.23 16.03
C VAL A 92 0.71 8.60 14.64
N ARG A 93 1.74 8.92 13.84
CA ARG A 93 1.94 8.32 12.51
C ARG A 93 2.07 6.80 12.57
N LEU A 94 2.84 6.27 13.53
CA LEU A 94 2.97 4.82 13.74
C LEU A 94 1.64 4.16 14.14
N LYS A 95 0.76 4.86 14.87
CA LYS A 95 -0.58 4.34 15.19
C LYS A 95 -1.48 4.36 13.97
N GLU A 96 -1.45 5.43 13.19
CA GLU A 96 -2.21 5.56 11.94
C GLU A 96 -1.77 4.50 10.92
N GLU A 97 -0.47 4.28 10.76
CA GLU A 97 0.07 3.25 9.87
C GLU A 97 -0.33 1.84 10.32
N LYS A 98 -0.28 1.55 11.63
CA LYS A 98 -0.78 0.28 12.18
C LYS A 98 -2.27 0.10 11.94
N GLN A 99 -3.05 1.17 12.08
CA GLN A 99 -4.48 1.13 11.82
C GLN A 99 -4.76 0.87 10.33
N LYS A 100 -4.10 1.59 9.43
CA LYS A 100 -4.20 1.36 7.98
C LYS A 100 -3.82 -0.07 7.60
N ASN A 101 -2.73 -0.59 8.15
CA ASN A 101 -2.32 -1.98 7.91
C ASN A 101 -3.32 -3.00 8.46
N ALA A 102 -3.98 -2.72 9.58
CA ALA A 102 -5.05 -3.57 10.10
C ALA A 102 -6.31 -3.53 9.23
N GLU A 103 -6.66 -2.35 8.70
CA GLU A 103 -7.78 -2.18 7.75
C GLU A 103 -7.53 -2.93 6.44
N VAL A 104 -6.33 -2.80 5.86
CA VAL A 104 -5.93 -3.55 4.65
C VAL A 104 -6.04 -5.06 4.88
N LYS A 105 -5.52 -5.57 6.00
CA LYS A 105 -5.62 -7.00 6.33
C LYS A 105 -7.05 -7.46 6.59
N GLY A 106 -7.87 -6.62 7.22
CA GLY A 106 -9.29 -6.91 7.43
C GLY A 106 -10.02 -7.06 6.10
N ALA A 107 -9.79 -6.13 5.18
CA ALA A 107 -10.36 -6.18 3.83
C ALA A 107 -9.82 -7.38 3.02
N GLU A 108 -8.54 -7.74 3.19
CA GLU A 108 -7.94 -8.90 2.52
C GLU A 108 -8.63 -10.18 2.96
N ASN A 109 -8.86 -10.35 4.28
CA ASN A 109 -9.55 -11.50 4.81
C ASN A 109 -11.00 -11.60 4.31
N ASP A 110 -11.73 -10.48 4.25
CA ASP A 110 -13.10 -10.47 3.72
C ASP A 110 -13.10 -10.86 2.22
N MET A 111 -12.21 -10.27 1.42
CA MET A 111 -12.01 -10.63 0.01
C MET A 111 -11.76 -12.13 -0.15
N MET A 112 -10.82 -12.71 0.61
CA MET A 112 -10.50 -14.12 0.54
C MET A 112 -11.69 -15.01 0.93
N GLU A 113 -12.46 -14.62 1.96
CA GLU A 113 -13.66 -15.34 2.38
C GLU A 113 -14.76 -15.31 1.30
N LYS A 114 -14.98 -14.17 0.65
CA LYS A 114 -15.96 -14.09 -0.45
C LYS A 114 -15.56 -14.96 -1.64
N HIS A 115 -14.27 -15.03 -1.98
CA HIS A 115 -13.78 -15.94 -3.01
C HIS A 115 -13.91 -17.42 -2.60
N ARG A 116 -13.72 -17.73 -1.32
CA ARG A 116 -14.01 -19.08 -0.78
C ARG A 116 -15.47 -19.45 -0.95
N LEU A 117 -16.39 -18.54 -0.61
CA LEU A 117 -17.84 -18.75 -0.77
C LEU A 117 -18.25 -18.92 -2.23
N LEU A 118 -17.71 -18.11 -3.14
CA LEU A 118 -17.92 -18.26 -4.58
C LEU A 118 -17.44 -19.64 -5.08
N LYS A 119 -16.25 -20.07 -4.64
CA LYS A 119 -15.72 -21.38 -5.00
C LYS A 119 -16.57 -22.52 -4.43
N ALA A 120 -17.03 -22.39 -3.19
CA ALA A 120 -17.91 -23.36 -2.56
C ALA A 120 -19.26 -23.48 -3.31
N ALA A 121 -19.81 -22.35 -3.78
CA ALA A 121 -21.01 -22.35 -4.61
C ALA A 121 -20.80 -23.08 -5.94
N LYS A 122 -19.67 -22.84 -6.62
CA LYS A 122 -19.31 -23.50 -7.89
C LYS A 122 -19.08 -25.00 -7.76
N SER A 123 -18.37 -25.42 -6.72
CA SER A 123 -17.93 -26.80 -6.54
C SER A 123 -18.95 -27.67 -5.77
N GLY A 124 -19.87 -27.05 -5.04
CA GLY A 124 -20.72 -27.73 -4.07
C GLY A 124 -20.01 -28.15 -2.77
N ASP A 125 -18.70 -27.88 -2.66
CA ASP A 125 -17.89 -28.21 -1.50
C ASP A 125 -17.75 -26.99 -0.57
N ARG A 126 -18.35 -27.08 0.62
CA ARG A 126 -18.33 -26.00 1.63
C ARG A 126 -16.95 -25.75 2.23
N ASP A 127 -16.06 -26.75 2.13
CA ASP A 127 -14.70 -26.70 2.66
C ASP A 127 -13.66 -26.41 1.56
N ALA A 128 -14.11 -26.08 0.35
CA ALA A 128 -13.23 -25.74 -0.76
C ALA A 128 -12.33 -24.54 -0.43
N ALA A 129 -11.06 -24.81 -0.15
CA ALA A 129 -10.04 -23.77 0.02
C ALA A 129 -9.81 -23.03 -1.30
N VAL A 130 -9.54 -21.72 -1.24
CA VAL A 130 -9.11 -20.96 -2.42
C VAL A 130 -7.78 -21.55 -2.91
N THR A 131 -7.74 -22.00 -4.16
CA THR A 131 -6.52 -22.56 -4.74
C THR A 131 -5.73 -21.42 -5.35
N ILE A 132 -4.64 -21.05 -4.70
CA ILE A 132 -3.69 -20.06 -5.22
C ILE A 132 -2.67 -20.82 -6.07
N THR A 133 -2.76 -20.66 -7.39
CA THR A 133 -1.73 -21.14 -8.32
C THR A 133 -0.67 -20.04 -8.45
N GLY A 134 0.52 -20.26 -7.90
CA GLY A 134 1.60 -19.28 -7.92
C GLY A 134 1.71 -18.51 -6.60
N THR A 135 1.97 -17.22 -6.67
CA THR A 135 2.08 -16.33 -5.50
C THR A 135 0.73 -15.74 -5.09
N ALA A 136 0.62 -15.30 -3.84
CA ALA A 136 -0.56 -14.57 -3.37
C ALA A 136 -0.79 -13.28 -4.18
N GLU A 137 0.29 -12.63 -4.60
CA GLU A 137 0.25 -11.41 -5.39
C GLU A 137 -0.29 -11.65 -6.81
N GLU A 138 0.15 -12.72 -7.49
CA GLU A 138 -0.40 -13.13 -8.78
C GLU A 138 -1.90 -13.45 -8.69
N PHE A 139 -2.31 -14.15 -7.63
CA PHE A 139 -3.72 -14.42 -7.39
C PHE A 139 -4.52 -13.12 -7.21
N ILE A 140 -4.04 -12.20 -6.37
CA ILE A 140 -4.66 -10.89 -6.14
C ILE A 140 -4.77 -10.11 -7.45
N GLN A 141 -3.71 -10.07 -8.26
CA GLN A 141 -3.73 -9.40 -9.56
C GLN A 141 -4.77 -10.01 -10.50
N GLN A 142 -4.87 -11.33 -10.56
CA GLN A 142 -5.86 -12.03 -11.38
C GLN A 142 -7.29 -11.70 -10.96
N ILE A 143 -7.64 -11.82 -9.67
CA ILE A 143 -9.00 -11.53 -9.19
C ILE A 143 -9.34 -10.05 -9.32
N SER A 144 -8.35 -9.17 -9.14
CA SER A 144 -8.50 -7.73 -9.29
C SER A 144 -8.78 -7.35 -10.74
N LYS A 145 -7.95 -7.83 -11.68
CA LYS A 145 -8.16 -7.63 -13.12
C LYS A 145 -9.53 -8.13 -13.56
N ARG A 146 -9.94 -9.30 -13.08
CA ARG A 146 -11.26 -9.87 -13.36
C ARG A 146 -12.39 -9.00 -12.83
N ALA A 147 -12.32 -8.59 -11.55
CA ALA A 147 -13.33 -7.74 -10.92
C ALA A 147 -13.47 -6.40 -11.64
N ILE A 148 -12.35 -5.77 -12.01
CA ILE A 148 -12.33 -4.50 -12.75
C ILE A 148 -12.91 -4.66 -14.15
N SER A 149 -12.51 -5.72 -14.87
CA SER A 149 -13.00 -5.97 -16.24
C SER A 149 -14.49 -6.31 -16.31
N GLY A 150 -15.09 -6.68 -15.16
CA GLY A 150 -16.47 -7.13 -15.10
C GLY A 150 -16.72 -8.34 -15.99
N VAL A 151 -15.75 -9.23 -16.19
CA VAL A 151 -15.95 -10.41 -17.05
C VAL A 151 -16.60 -11.54 -16.26
N LEU A 152 -17.59 -12.18 -16.90
CA LEU A 152 -18.28 -13.36 -16.38
C LEU A 152 -17.88 -14.60 -17.19
N GLU A 153 -17.35 -15.62 -16.51
CA GLU A 153 -16.98 -16.90 -17.13
C GLU A 153 -18.21 -17.75 -17.44
N ALA A 154 -18.04 -18.72 -18.34
CA ALA A 154 -19.08 -19.70 -18.65
C ALA A 154 -19.55 -20.44 -17.39
N GLY A 155 -20.87 -20.47 -17.17
CA GLY A 155 -21.49 -21.15 -16.03
C GLY A 155 -21.54 -20.35 -14.72
N GLU A 156 -20.90 -19.18 -14.64
CA GLU A 156 -20.98 -18.33 -13.44
C GLU A 156 -22.32 -17.64 -13.24
N GLU A 157 -23.16 -17.61 -14.28
CA GLU A 157 -24.48 -17.01 -14.23
C GLU A 157 -25.38 -17.62 -13.15
N SER A 158 -25.13 -18.89 -12.79
CA SER A 158 -25.82 -19.60 -11.72
C SER A 158 -25.40 -19.17 -10.31
N TYR A 159 -24.26 -18.48 -10.18
CA TYR A 159 -23.63 -18.06 -8.92
C TYR A 159 -23.43 -16.54 -8.89
N LEU A 160 -24.29 -15.80 -9.58
CA LEU A 160 -24.14 -14.37 -9.82
C LEU A 160 -24.12 -13.56 -8.51
N LYS A 161 -24.87 -14.02 -7.49
CA LYS A 161 -24.90 -13.37 -6.17
C LYS A 161 -23.54 -13.47 -5.48
N GLU A 162 -22.97 -14.67 -5.41
CA GLU A 162 -21.67 -14.91 -4.82
C GLU A 162 -20.55 -14.23 -5.62
N ARG A 163 -20.71 -14.17 -6.96
CA ARG A 163 -19.79 -13.45 -7.86
C ARG A 163 -19.76 -11.96 -7.54
N ILE A 164 -20.91 -11.32 -7.42
CA ILE A 164 -21.05 -9.90 -7.06
C ILE A 164 -20.37 -9.62 -5.71
N GLU A 165 -20.63 -10.46 -4.70
CA GLU A 165 -20.02 -10.28 -3.37
C GLU A 165 -18.49 -10.40 -3.41
N ALA A 166 -17.95 -11.36 -4.18
CA ALA A 166 -16.51 -11.52 -4.35
C ALA A 166 -15.87 -10.32 -5.09
N ASP A 167 -16.51 -9.80 -6.12
CA ASP A 167 -16.02 -8.61 -6.84
C ASP A 167 -16.10 -7.34 -6.00
N ILE A 168 -17.19 -7.12 -5.27
CA ILE A 168 -17.31 -5.97 -4.35
C ILE A 168 -16.18 -6.00 -3.33
N ALA A 169 -15.95 -7.14 -2.67
CA ALA A 169 -14.89 -7.24 -1.66
C ALA A 169 -13.49 -7.05 -2.27
N THR A 170 -13.27 -7.56 -3.49
CA THR A 170 -12.00 -7.36 -4.22
C THR A 170 -11.77 -5.88 -4.54
N LEU A 171 -12.77 -5.19 -5.09
CA LEU A 171 -12.66 -3.77 -5.46
C LEU A 171 -12.54 -2.86 -4.21
N GLU A 172 -13.23 -3.20 -3.11
CA GLU A 172 -13.08 -2.50 -1.83
C GLU A 172 -11.68 -2.69 -1.24
N TRP A 173 -11.14 -3.90 -1.30
CA TRP A 173 -9.76 -4.17 -0.89
C TRP A 173 -8.76 -3.36 -1.72
N ILE A 174 -8.89 -3.33 -3.06
CA ILE A 174 -8.02 -2.53 -3.94
C ILE A 174 -8.06 -1.05 -3.52
N LYS A 175 -9.25 -0.50 -3.27
CA LYS A 175 -9.42 0.89 -2.86
C LYS A 175 -8.71 1.18 -1.53
N ILE A 176 -8.87 0.30 -0.53
CA ILE A 176 -8.25 0.46 0.79
C ILE A 176 -6.72 0.30 0.68
N ALA A 177 -6.25 -0.72 -0.02
CA ALA A 177 -4.82 -1.00 -0.20
C ALA A 177 -4.11 0.09 -1.00
N SER A 178 -4.75 0.65 -2.04
CA SER A 178 -4.26 1.81 -2.77
C SER A 178 -4.17 3.05 -1.87
N ALA A 179 -5.23 3.37 -1.12
CA ALA A 179 -5.22 4.51 -0.19
C ALA A 179 -4.18 4.37 0.95
N ALA A 180 -3.80 3.13 1.29
CA ALA A 180 -2.73 2.83 2.25
C ALA A 180 -1.32 2.88 1.64
N GLY A 181 -1.18 3.01 0.31
CA GLY A 181 0.11 2.93 -0.39
C GLY A 181 0.68 1.51 -0.45
N ALA A 182 -0.16 0.49 -0.23
CA ALA A 182 0.23 -0.93 -0.25
C ALA A 182 0.21 -1.54 -1.67
N LEU A 183 -0.38 -0.84 -2.65
CA LEU A 183 -0.44 -1.25 -4.04
C LEU A 183 0.24 -0.20 -4.93
N SER A 184 1.15 -0.65 -5.79
CA SER A 184 1.67 0.10 -6.93
C SER A 184 0.99 -0.37 -8.21
N LEU A 185 -0.33 -0.21 -8.30
CA LEU A 185 -1.05 -0.46 -9.56
C LEU A 185 -0.71 0.66 -10.55
N SER A 186 -0.69 0.42 -11.86
CA SER A 186 -0.59 1.51 -12.84
C SER A 186 -1.79 2.45 -12.68
N GLU A 187 -1.55 3.65 -12.14
CA GLU A 187 -2.42 4.25 -11.11
C GLU A 187 -3.77 4.80 -11.61
N ASP A 188 -3.91 5.23 -12.86
CA ASP A 188 -5.11 6.02 -13.24
C ASP A 188 -6.25 5.21 -13.88
N VAL A 189 -5.96 4.27 -14.78
CA VAL A 189 -7.01 3.52 -15.51
C VAL A 189 -7.66 2.46 -14.63
N VAL A 190 -6.86 1.83 -13.77
CA VAL A 190 -7.32 0.80 -12.82
C VAL A 190 -8.18 1.43 -11.73
N ALA A 191 -7.80 2.61 -11.22
CA ALA A 191 -8.57 3.33 -10.22
C ALA A 191 -9.95 3.72 -10.75
N LEU A 192 -10.04 4.39 -11.91
CA LEU A 192 -11.33 4.84 -12.45
C LEU A 192 -12.25 3.67 -12.83
N GLY A 193 -11.72 2.63 -13.47
CA GLY A 193 -12.49 1.43 -13.81
C GLY A 193 -13.02 0.70 -12.57
N SER A 194 -12.21 0.62 -11.51
CA SER A 194 -12.60 -0.04 -10.26
C SER A 194 -13.74 0.67 -9.53
N GLU A 195 -13.74 2.01 -9.48
CA GLU A 195 -14.77 2.78 -8.76
C GLU A 195 -16.12 2.74 -9.48
N ILE A 196 -16.12 2.85 -10.81
CA ILE A 196 -17.34 2.74 -11.62
C ILE A 196 -17.95 1.35 -11.45
N GLN A 197 -17.14 0.30 -11.57
CA GLN A 197 -17.64 -1.06 -11.43
C GLN A 197 -18.14 -1.35 -10.02
N LEU A 198 -17.44 -0.86 -8.98
CA LEU A 198 -17.87 -1.00 -7.60
C LEU A 198 -19.25 -0.35 -7.36
N ALA A 199 -19.48 0.85 -7.90
CA ALA A 199 -20.76 1.54 -7.79
C ALA A 199 -21.90 0.74 -8.44
N ARG A 200 -21.69 0.25 -9.67
CA ARG A 200 -22.67 -0.57 -10.41
C ARG A 200 -23.01 -1.87 -9.66
N LEU A 201 -21.99 -2.56 -9.15
CA LEU A 201 -22.18 -3.80 -8.40
C LEU A 201 -22.92 -3.57 -7.07
N LYS A 202 -22.67 -2.45 -6.38
CA LYS A 202 -23.39 -2.08 -5.15
C LYS A 202 -24.87 -1.77 -5.41
N GLU A 203 -25.20 -1.18 -6.55
CA GLU A 203 -26.59 -0.88 -6.92
C GLU A 203 -27.43 -2.16 -7.10
N VAL A 204 -26.84 -3.19 -7.72
CA VAL A 204 -27.52 -4.47 -7.95
C VAL A 204 -27.37 -5.46 -6.78
N ARG A 205 -26.61 -5.10 -5.74
CA ARG A 205 -26.30 -5.97 -4.59
C ARG A 205 -27.58 -6.38 -3.87
N GLY A 206 -27.80 -7.69 -3.74
CA GLY A 206 -28.98 -8.23 -3.05
C GLY A 206 -30.31 -8.03 -3.80
N GLY A 207 -30.27 -7.44 -5.00
CA GLY A 207 -31.43 -7.31 -5.87
C GLY A 207 -31.92 -8.67 -6.39
N LYS A 208 -33.21 -8.74 -6.73
CA LYS A 208 -33.81 -9.91 -7.41
C LYS A 208 -33.70 -9.81 -8.94
N ASP A 209 -33.31 -8.65 -9.45
CA ASP A 209 -33.16 -8.42 -10.88
C ASP A 209 -31.83 -9.01 -11.39
N LEU A 210 -31.92 -10.25 -11.84
CA LEU A 210 -30.78 -10.96 -12.43
C LEU A 210 -30.35 -10.35 -13.77
N ALA A 211 -31.23 -9.62 -14.48
CA ALA A 211 -30.87 -8.98 -15.74
C ALA A 211 -30.01 -7.74 -15.49
N ALA A 212 -30.39 -6.89 -14.52
CA ALA A 212 -29.56 -5.78 -14.07
C ALA A 212 -28.21 -6.25 -13.55
N ALA A 213 -28.21 -7.30 -12.71
CA ALA A 213 -26.99 -7.91 -12.21
C ALA A 213 -26.07 -8.43 -13.34
N ARG A 214 -26.63 -9.07 -14.38
CA ARG A 214 -25.86 -9.52 -15.55
C ARG A 214 -25.33 -8.35 -16.38
N ALA A 215 -26.06 -7.23 -16.46
CA ALA A 215 -25.64 -6.05 -17.22
C ALA A 215 -24.39 -5.35 -16.62
N CYS A 216 -24.09 -5.60 -15.35
CA CYS A 216 -22.82 -5.20 -14.73
C CYS A 216 -21.62 -5.92 -15.34
N TYR A 217 -21.83 -7.04 -16.01
CA TYR A 217 -20.77 -7.87 -16.57
C TYR A 217 -20.74 -7.86 -18.09
N VAL A 218 -19.53 -7.95 -18.65
CA VAL A 218 -19.31 -8.25 -20.06
C VAL A 218 -19.18 -9.77 -20.18
N ARG A 219 -20.04 -10.37 -20.99
CA ARG A 219 -19.84 -11.77 -21.38
C ARG A 219 -18.62 -11.82 -22.28
N GLU A 220 -17.65 -12.68 -21.95
CA GLU A 220 -16.45 -12.86 -22.77
C GLU A 220 -16.88 -13.14 -24.23
N PRO A 221 -16.61 -12.23 -25.20
CA PRO A 221 -16.60 -12.66 -26.60
C PRO A 221 -15.43 -13.63 -26.74
N GLY A 222 -15.60 -14.72 -27.50
CA GLY A 222 -14.56 -15.74 -27.69
C GLY A 222 -13.17 -15.10 -27.80
N ALA A 223 -12.26 -15.53 -26.92
CA ALA A 223 -11.03 -14.85 -26.58
C ALA A 223 -10.13 -14.51 -27.79
N GLU A 224 -10.14 -13.26 -28.26
CA GLU A 224 -9.06 -12.74 -29.13
C GLU A 224 -8.62 -11.27 -28.87
N ASP A 225 -9.37 -10.43 -28.14
CA ASP A 225 -9.03 -9.00 -28.11
C ASP A 225 -8.47 -8.51 -26.76
N GLY A 226 -7.14 -8.34 -26.70
CA GLY A 226 -6.39 -7.28 -26.00
C GLY A 226 -6.75 -6.89 -24.55
N GLU A 227 -5.74 -6.94 -23.69
CA GLU A 227 -5.73 -6.70 -22.23
C GLU A 227 -6.43 -5.43 -21.68
N TYR A 228 -6.73 -4.44 -22.52
CA TYR A 228 -7.36 -3.16 -22.11
C TYR A 228 -8.69 -2.82 -22.81
N THR A 229 -9.13 -3.59 -23.81
CA THR A 229 -10.31 -3.25 -24.63
C THR A 229 -11.63 -3.26 -23.85
N ASN A 230 -11.69 -4.04 -22.76
CA ASN A 230 -12.91 -4.18 -21.97
C ASN A 230 -13.14 -2.99 -21.01
N VAL A 231 -12.09 -2.32 -20.53
CA VAL A 231 -12.20 -1.13 -19.66
C VAL A 231 -12.74 0.05 -20.47
N ASP A 232 -12.21 0.26 -21.69
CA ASP A 232 -12.72 1.29 -22.61
C ASP A 232 -14.20 1.05 -22.98
N ARG A 233 -14.58 -0.22 -23.17
CA ARG A 233 -15.97 -0.60 -23.46
C ARG A 233 -16.91 -0.36 -22.27
N MET A 234 -16.40 -0.46 -21.03
CA MET A 234 -17.14 -0.11 -19.82
C MET A 234 -17.31 1.41 -19.68
N LEU A 235 -16.23 2.19 -19.89
CA LEU A 235 -16.27 3.65 -19.85
C LEU A 235 -17.24 4.22 -20.91
N ALA A 236 -17.23 3.64 -22.11
CA ALA A 236 -18.16 4.01 -23.18
C ALA A 236 -19.63 3.73 -22.82
N ARG A 237 -19.92 2.66 -22.05
CA ARG A 237 -21.28 2.37 -21.59
C ARG A 237 -21.74 3.30 -20.47
N SER A 238 -20.86 3.71 -19.56
CA SER A 238 -21.21 4.68 -18.50
C SER A 238 -21.51 6.08 -19.04
N GLY A 239 -20.88 6.47 -20.17
CA GLY A 239 -21.18 7.74 -20.84
C GLY A 239 -22.52 7.78 -21.60
N GLY A 240 -23.18 6.63 -21.76
CA GLY A 240 -24.44 6.49 -22.51
C GLY A 240 -25.71 6.80 -21.69
N MET A 241 -25.61 7.01 -20.37
CA MET A 241 -26.73 7.50 -19.56
C MET A 241 -26.78 9.03 -19.60
N ALA A 242 -27.10 9.60 -20.76
CA ALA A 242 -27.64 10.95 -20.80
C ALA A 242 -29.12 10.89 -20.36
N PRO A 243 -29.62 11.85 -19.56
CA PRO A 243 -31.04 11.89 -19.22
C PRO A 243 -31.83 12.03 -20.52
N GLU A 244 -32.86 11.20 -20.69
CA GLU A 244 -33.89 11.43 -21.69
C GLU A 244 -34.49 12.82 -21.42
N GLY A 245 -33.95 13.82 -22.11
CA GLY A 245 -34.56 15.12 -22.21
C GLY A 245 -35.90 14.90 -22.88
N THR A 246 -36.96 14.96 -22.08
CA THR A 246 -38.32 15.20 -22.52
C THR A 246 -38.33 16.45 -23.39
N GLY A 247 -38.16 16.23 -24.69
CA GLY A 247 -38.29 17.21 -25.74
C GLY A 247 -39.74 17.67 -25.76
N ASP A 248 -39.90 18.84 -25.17
CA ASP A 248 -41.04 19.73 -25.19
C ASP A 248 -41.72 19.74 -26.56
N LYS A 249 -43.02 19.45 -26.59
CA LYS A 249 -43.85 19.53 -27.80
C LYS A 249 -44.07 21.00 -28.10
N MET A 250 -43.27 21.54 -29.02
CA MET A 250 -43.55 22.85 -29.59
C MET A 250 -44.61 22.71 -30.69
N GLU A 251 -45.69 23.45 -30.52
CA GLU A 251 -46.80 23.65 -31.44
C GLU A 251 -46.31 23.89 -32.87
N GLU A 252 -46.92 23.20 -33.85
CA GLU A 252 -46.94 23.65 -35.23
C GLU A 252 -48.39 23.86 -35.65
N MET A 253 -48.65 25.10 -36.05
CA MET A 253 -49.91 25.65 -36.54
C MET A 253 -50.33 24.96 -37.84
N ASP A 254 -51.62 24.67 -37.95
CA ASP A 254 -52.48 25.00 -39.10
C ASP A 254 -53.95 25.01 -38.67
#